data_AF-A0A4R4FAP9-F1
#
_entry.id   AF-A0A4R4FAP9-F1
#
_cell.length_a   1.000
_cell.length_b   1.000
_cell.length_c   1.000
_cell.angle_alpha   90.00
_cell.angle_beta   90.00
_cell.angle_gamma   90.00
#
_symmetry.space_group_name_H-M   'P 1'
#
loop_
_entity.id
_entity.type
_entity.pdbx_description
1 polymer ?
#
loop_
_entity_poly.entity_id
_entity_poly.type
_entity_poly.pdbx_seq_one_letter_code
_entity_poly.pdbx_strand_id
1 'polypeptide(L)' 'MPVQSKYSAQQQEELFENLLNTLTEERVPRDLALMTLGNLVTHVIQQENSAQRKAQLAEQFGAILKQSVSQN' A
#
# COMPACT_ATOMS: atom_id res chain seq x y z
N MET A 1 2.23 19.19 -15.69
CA MET A 1 3.41 19.31 -14.80
C MET A 1 3.58 17.99 -14.07
N PRO A 2 4.80 17.45 -13.91
CA PRO A 2 4.97 16.21 -13.16
C PRO A 2 4.56 16.49 -11.71
N VAL A 3 3.71 15.64 -11.16
CA VAL A 3 3.38 15.67 -9.74
C VAL A 3 4.69 15.43 -8.99
N GLN A 4 5.28 16.50 -8.44
CA GLN A 4 6.41 16.34 -7.54
C GLN A 4 5.90 15.52 -6.35
N SER A 5 6.45 14.31 -6.19
CA SER A 5 6.09 13.43 -5.09
C SER A 5 6.31 14.19 -3.78
N LYS A 6 5.29 14.23 -2.91
CA LYS A 6 5.35 14.94 -1.62
C LYS A 6 6.42 14.36 -0.67
N TYR A 7 6.93 13.18 -0.99
CA TYR A 7 7.92 12.44 -0.22
C TYR A 7 9.20 12.29 -1.03
N SER A 8 10.35 12.25 -0.35
CA SER A 8 11.61 11.98 -1.05
C SER A 8 11.56 10.57 -1.65
N ALA A 9 12.06 10.42 -2.88
CA ALA A 9 12.13 9.11 -3.54
C ALA A 9 12.89 8.10 -2.67
N GLN A 10 13.97 8.56 -2.03
CA GLN A 10 14.78 7.76 -1.11
C GLN A 10 13.97 7.21 0.07
N GLN A 11 13.16 8.02 0.75
CA GLN A 11 12.33 7.54 1.87
C GLN A 11 11.30 6.50 1.43
N GLN A 12 10.74 6.65 0.22
CA GLN A 12 9.79 5.69 -0.32
C GLN A 12 10.47 4.35 -0.65
N GLU A 13 11.66 4.42 -1.24
CA GLU A 13 12.46 3.25 -1.60
C GLU A 13 12.94 2.49 -0.35
N GLU A 14 13.47 3.19 0.65
CA GLU A 14 13.89 2.59 1.92
C GLU A 14 12.73 1.88 2.64
N LEU A 15 11.54 2.49 2.66
CA LEU A 15 10.35 1.86 3.24
C LEU A 15 9.92 0.62 2.46
N PHE A 16 9.98 0.67 1.13
CA PHE A 16 9.65 -0.46 0.28
C PHE A 16 10.60 -1.64 0.50
N GLU A 17 11.91 -1.39 0.48
CA GLU A 17 12.92 -2.43 0.69
C GLU A 17 12.78 -3.10 2.07
N ASN A 18 12.54 -2.32 3.13
CA ASN A 18 12.33 -2.88 4.47
C ASN A 18 11.11 -3.82 4.53
N LEU A 19 10.01 -3.45 3.86
CA LEU A 19 8.81 -4.31 3.78
C LEU A 19 9.06 -5.56 2.92
N LEU A 20 9.76 -5.40 1.80
CA LEU A 20 10.11 -6.51 0.92
C LEU A 20 11.01 -7.53 1.63
N ASN A 21 12.04 -7.05 2.33
CA ASN A 21 12.96 -7.89 3.10
C ASN A 21 12.21 -8.67 4.18
N THR A 22 11.34 -8.00 4.95
CA THR A 22 10.52 -8.67 5.98
C THR A 22 9.69 -9.83 5.39
N LEU A 23 9.08 -9.63 4.22
CA LEU A 23 8.24 -10.65 3.58
C LEU A 23 9.05 -11.77 2.90
N THR A 24 10.30 -11.53 2.54
CA THR A 24 11.14 -12.48 1.80
C THR A 24 12.07 -13.27 2.70
N GLU A 25 12.66 -12.64 3.72
CA GLU A 25 13.54 -13.28 4.71
C GLU A 25 12.81 -14.37 5.50
N GLU A 26 11.56 -14.12 5.89
CA GLU A 26 10.75 -15.08 6.65
C GLU A 26 10.12 -16.17 5.76
N ARG A 27 10.40 -16.20 4.44
CA ARG A 27 9.75 -17.08 3.45
C ARG A 27 8.24 -17.11 3.61
N VAL A 28 7.65 -15.92 3.79
CA VAL A 28 6.21 -15.77 4.07
C VAL A 28 5.41 -16.33 2.89
N PRO A 29 4.45 -17.24 3.13
CA PRO A 29 3.51 -17.68 2.11
C PRO A 29 2.80 -16.50 1.46
N ARG A 30 2.58 -16.55 0.15
CA ARG A 30 2.04 -15.43 -0.63
C ARG A 30 0.69 -14.95 -0.11
N ASP A 31 -0.19 -15.89 0.27
CA ASP A 31 -1.50 -15.62 0.85
C ASP A 31 -1.39 -14.90 2.20
N LEU A 32 -0.47 -15.33 3.08
CA LEU A 32 -0.20 -14.67 4.36
C LEU A 32 0.37 -13.25 4.16
N ALA A 33 1.28 -13.08 3.19
CA ALA A 33 1.81 -11.76 2.84
C ALA A 33 0.70 -10.81 2.37
N LEU A 34 -0.17 -11.27 1.47
CA LEU A 34 -1.30 -10.47 0.97
C LEU A 34 -2.32 -10.13 2.06
N MET A 35 -2.65 -11.08 2.95
CA MET A 35 -3.52 -10.85 4.09
C MET A 35 -2.94 -9.78 5.04
N THR A 36 -1.65 -9.88 5.33
CA THR A 36 -0.95 -8.95 6.23
C THR A 36 -0.87 -7.55 5.63
N LEU A 37 -0.51 -7.42 4.35
CA LEU A 37 -0.51 -6.14 3.65
C LEU A 37 -1.92 -5.52 3.58
N GLY A 38 -2.96 -6.34 3.36
CA GLY A 38 -4.35 -5.90 3.42
C GLY A 38 -4.75 -5.33 4.78
N ASN A 39 -4.29 -5.96 5.87
CA ASN A 39 -4.51 -5.47 7.24
C ASN A 39 -3.79 -4.13 7.49
N LEU A 40 -2.55 -3.98 7.01
CA LEU A 40 -1.80 -2.73 7.13
C LEU A 40 -2.49 -1.58 6.38
N VAL A 41 -2.92 -1.80 5.14
CA VAL A 41 -3.70 -0.81 4.36
C VAL A 41 -4.99 -0.45 5.09
N THR A 42 -5.71 -1.45 5.60
CA THR A 42 -6.94 -1.24 6.37
C THR A 42 -6.67 -0.38 7.62
N HIS A 43 -5.60 -0.67 8.35
CA HIS A 43 -5.22 0.12 9.53
C HIS A 43 -4.94 1.58 9.18
N VAL A 44 -4.20 1.85 8.10
CA VAL A 44 -3.93 3.23 7.62
C VAL A 44 -5.24 3.95 7.27
N ILE A 45 -6.16 3.30 6.54
CA ILE A 45 -7.46 3.90 6.19
C ILE A 45 -8.30 4.16 7.44
N GLN A 46 -8.24 3.28 8.44
CA GLN A 46 -9.00 3.44 9.68
C GLN A 46 -8.59 4.67 10.51
N GLN A 47 -7.40 5.23 10.29
CA GLN A 47 -6.92 6.46 10.94
C GLN A 47 -7.63 7.73 10.45
N GLU A 48 -8.30 7.68 9.29
CA GLU A 48 -9.23 8.75 8.89
C GLU A 48 -10.45 8.74 9.82
N ASN A 49 -11.03 9.89 10.16
CA ASN A 49 -12.17 9.94 11.10
C ASN A 49 -13.51 9.91 10.37
N SER A 50 -13.57 10.40 9.14
CA SER A 50 -14.80 10.43 8.34
C SER A 50 -15.06 9.08 7.66
N ALA A 51 -16.21 8.47 7.97
CA ALA A 51 -16.66 7.23 7.33
C ALA A 51 -16.74 7.37 5.79
N GLN A 52 -17.19 8.54 5.30
CA GLN A 52 -17.25 8.82 3.87
C GLN A 52 -15.85 8.85 3.25
N ARG A 53 -14.87 9.49 3.91
CA ARG A 53 -13.49 9.52 3.42
C ARG A 53 -12.82 8.15 3.48
N LYS A 54 -13.09 7.34 4.51
CA LYS A 54 -12.62 5.95 4.57
C LYS A 54 -13.04 5.15 3.34
N ALA A 55 -14.33 5.22 3.00
CA ALA A 55 -14.87 4.52 1.83
C ALA A 55 -14.22 5.01 0.54
N GLN A 56 -14.11 6.33 0.36
CA GLN A 56 -13.47 6.93 -0.81
C GLN A 56 -12.00 6.56 -0.95
N LEU A 57 -11.24 6.51 0.15
CA LEU A 57 -9.83 6.12 0.15
C LEU A 57 -9.66 4.64 -0.21
N ALA A 58 -10.50 3.76 0.35
CA ALA A 58 -10.47 2.34 0.03
C ALA A 58 -10.78 2.07 -1.44
N GLU A 59 -11.79 2.76 -1.99
CA GLU A 59 -12.18 2.62 -3.40
C GLU A 59 -11.07 3.12 -4.33
N GLN A 60 -10.49 4.29 -4.06
CA GLN A 60 -9.38 4.85 -4.85
C GLN A 60 -8.15 3.93 -4.81
N PHE A 61 -7.76 3.46 -3.63
CA PHE A 61 -6.64 2.53 -3.48
C PHE A 61 -6.87 1.25 -4.28
N GLY A 62 -8.05 0.64 -4.14
CA GLY A 62 -8.39 -0.58 -4.88
C GLY A 62 -8.45 -0.39 -6.39
N ALA A 63 -8.92 0.77 -6.86
CA ALA A 63 -8.92 1.11 -8.28
C ALA A 63 -7.49 1.21 -8.84
N ILE A 64 -6.60 1.91 -8.14
CA ILE A 64 -5.18 2.04 -8.52
C ILE A 64 -4.51 0.66 -8.52
N LEU A 65 -4.72 -0.16 -7.49
CA LEU A 65 -4.15 -1.50 -7.42
C LEU A 65 -4.56 -2.35 -8.62
N LYS A 66 -5.86 -2.39 -8.96
CA LYS A 66 -6.36 -3.13 -10.13
C LYS A 66 -5.73 -2.60 -11.43
N GLN A 67 -5.67 -1.28 -11.58
CA GLN A 67 -5.04 -0.64 -12.73
C GLN A 67 -3.57 -1.06 -12.87
N SER A 68 -2.78 -0.97 -11.80
CA SER A 68 -1.35 -1.30 -11.78
C SER A 68 -1.07 -2.77 -12.11
N VAL A 69 -1.96 -3.69 -11.72
CA VAL A 69 -1.84 -5.12 -12.07
C VAL A 69 -2.26 -5.39 -13.51
N SER A 70 -3.22 -4.63 -14.06
CA SER A 70 -3.70 -4.80 -15.45
C SER A 70 -2.86 -4.09 -16.51
N GLN A 71 -2.06 -3.09 -16.13
CA GLN A 71 -1.24 -2.27 -17.03
C GLN A 71 0.24 -2.66 -17.04
N ASN A 72 0.62 -3.67 -16.24
CA ASN A 72 1.88 -4.41 -16.38
C ASN A 72 1.61 -5.75 -17.07
#